data_AF-A0AAD6KYC5-F1
#
_entry.id   AF-A0AAD6KYC5-F1
#
_cell.length_a   1.000
_cell.length_b   1.000
_cell.length_c   1.000
_cell.angle_alpha   90.00
_cell.angle_beta   90.00
_cell.angle_gamma   90.00
#
_symmetry.space_group_name_H-M   'P 1'
#
loop_
_entity.id
_entity.type
_entity.pdbx_description
1 polymer ?
#
loop_
_entity_poly.entity_id
_entity_poly.type
_entity_poly.pdbx_seq_one_letter_code
_entity_poly.pdbx_strand_id
1 'polypeptide(L)'
;MLMRGSSAFYEPSRFGCYLVMDPNIPTSVNSALRYWGCTLQAGAQVSGAIGISSPSFNEESLEGVKKNFLPLPFAFIPHLSISYPPEWNSVMLNTVSQDARTLFSLPASLSNSMTPPVKFDAAEKSVTLFMPGFDKSEIKLYQYRGGSELLVEAGDQRRVICLPTKIQALSA
;
A
#
# COMPACT_ATOMS: atom_id res chain seq x y z
N MET A 1 11.48 -15.16 -19.22
CA MET A 1 10.27 -15.41 -18.40
C MET A 1 10.18 -14.51 -17.17
N LEU A 2 11.24 -14.35 -16.37
CA LEU A 2 11.24 -13.52 -15.15
C LEU A 2 10.84 -12.05 -15.37
N MET A 3 11.34 -11.38 -16.42
CA MET A 3 10.98 -9.96 -16.69
C MET A 3 9.49 -9.73 -17.01
N ARG A 4 8.82 -10.69 -17.68
CA ARG A 4 7.39 -10.55 -17.98
C ARG A 4 6.54 -10.73 -16.73
N GLY A 5 6.93 -11.66 -15.84
CA GLY A 5 6.31 -11.84 -14.53
C GLY A 5 6.51 -10.62 -13.64
N SER A 6 7.73 -10.08 -13.56
CA SER A 6 8.03 -8.90 -12.74
C SER A 6 7.27 -7.66 -13.22
N SER A 7 7.16 -7.44 -14.54
CA SER A 7 6.43 -6.27 -15.09
C SER A 7 4.96 -6.20 -14.66
N ALA A 8 4.31 -7.35 -14.42
CA ALA A 8 2.90 -7.39 -14.02
C ALA A 8 2.66 -6.83 -12.62
N PHE A 9 3.62 -6.99 -11.71
CA PHE A 9 3.51 -6.50 -10.32
C PHE A 9 3.64 -4.99 -10.21
N TYR A 10 4.34 -4.36 -11.16
CA TYR A 10 4.48 -2.90 -11.23
C TYR A 10 3.27 -2.22 -11.88
N GLU A 11 2.40 -2.98 -12.54
CA GLU A 11 1.31 -2.45 -13.35
C GLU A 11 -0.03 -2.58 -12.60
N PRO A 12 -0.60 -1.48 -12.07
CA PRO A 12 -1.76 -1.53 -11.17
C PRO A 12 -3.03 -2.07 -11.84
N SER A 13 -3.09 -1.98 -13.17
CA SER A 13 -4.19 -2.52 -13.95
C SER A 13 -4.16 -4.05 -14.09
N ARG A 14 -3.03 -4.68 -13.76
CA ARG A 14 -2.81 -6.13 -13.88
C ARG A 14 -2.63 -6.83 -12.54
N PHE A 15 -2.12 -6.11 -11.54
CA PHE A 15 -1.95 -6.63 -10.20
C PHE A 15 -2.37 -5.58 -9.16
N GLY A 16 -3.20 -6.02 -8.22
CA GLY A 16 -3.60 -5.24 -7.05
C GLY A 16 -3.70 -6.15 -5.84
N CYS A 17 -3.39 -5.62 -4.67
CA CYS A 17 -3.55 -6.32 -3.41
C CYS A 17 -4.21 -5.41 -2.38
N TYR A 18 -4.88 -6.01 -1.40
CA TYR A 18 -5.57 -5.29 -0.35
C TYR A 18 -5.00 -5.69 1.01
N LEU A 19 -4.89 -4.73 1.91
CA LEU A 19 -4.59 -5.01 3.31
C LEU A 19 -5.88 -5.40 4.01
N VAL A 20 -5.82 -6.41 4.86
CA VAL A 20 -6.95 -6.82 5.71
C VAL A 20 -6.48 -6.84 7.15
N MET A 21 -7.28 -6.25 8.04
CA MET A 21 -6.93 -6.16 9.46
C MET A 21 -8.15 -6.08 10.35
N ASP A 22 -7.96 -6.40 11.62
CA ASP A 22 -8.88 -6.06 12.70
C ASP A 22 -8.51 -4.67 13.25
N PRO A 23 -9.35 -3.63 13.05
CA PRO A 23 -9.12 -2.28 13.57
C PRO A 23 -9.02 -2.21 15.09
N ASN A 24 -9.54 -3.21 15.80
CA ASN A 24 -9.63 -3.25 17.26
C ASN A 24 -8.34 -3.74 17.91
N ILE A 25 -7.48 -4.35 17.11
CA ILE A 25 -6.24 -4.95 17.56
C ILE A 25 -5.09 -4.08 17.04
N PRO A 26 -4.45 -3.26 17.89
CA PRO A 26 -3.39 -2.34 17.47
C PRO A 26 -2.25 -3.05 16.74
N THR A 27 -1.91 -4.28 17.15
CA THR A 27 -0.89 -5.09 16.47
C THR A 27 -1.33 -5.51 15.07
N SER A 28 -2.62 -5.75 14.81
CA SER A 28 -3.14 -6.04 13.48
C SER A 28 -3.05 -4.81 12.58
N VAL A 29 -3.39 -3.63 13.12
CA VAL A 29 -3.28 -2.35 12.39
C VAL A 29 -1.82 -2.03 12.06
N ASN A 30 -0.92 -2.15 13.04
CA ASN A 30 0.51 -1.93 12.84
C ASN A 30 1.12 -2.92 11.84
N SER A 31 0.68 -4.19 11.86
CA SER A 31 1.12 -5.19 10.89
C SER A 31 0.68 -4.83 9.47
N ALA A 32 -0.57 -4.38 9.29
CA ALA A 32 -1.05 -3.92 8.00
C ALA A 32 -0.28 -2.70 7.47
N LEU A 33 0.03 -1.73 8.33
CA LEU A 33 0.90 -0.60 7.97
C LEU A 33 2.29 -1.09 7.54
N ARG A 34 2.89 -2.01 8.30
CA ARG A 34 4.20 -2.58 7.97
C ARG A 34 4.17 -3.32 6.62
N TYR A 35 3.13 -4.10 6.35
CA TYR A 35 2.94 -4.79 5.08
C TYR A 35 2.72 -3.84 3.92
N TRP A 36 2.08 -2.69 4.14
CA TRP A 36 1.98 -1.65 3.13
C TRP A 36 3.37 -1.18 2.67
N GLY A 37 4.21 -0.80 3.63
CA GLY A 37 5.60 -0.38 3.36
C GLY A 37 6.40 -1.46 2.65
N CYS A 38 6.35 -2.69 3.15
CA CYS A 38 7.02 -3.84 2.52
C CYS A 38 6.54 -4.10 1.09
N THR A 39 5.24 -3.95 0.80
CA THR A 39 4.69 -4.14 -0.55
C THR A 39 5.24 -3.09 -1.52
N LEU A 40 5.29 -1.82 -1.08
CA LEU A 40 5.88 -0.74 -1.88
C LEU A 40 7.39 -0.93 -2.07
N GLN A 41 8.11 -1.42 -1.07
CA GLN A 41 9.54 -1.75 -1.19
C GLN A 41 9.80 -2.90 -2.18
N ALA A 42 8.92 -3.89 -2.23
CA ALA A 42 8.98 -4.93 -3.25
C ALA A 42 8.65 -4.40 -4.66
N GLY A 43 8.14 -3.17 -4.77
CA GLY A 43 7.79 -2.52 -6.03
C GLY A 43 6.35 -2.77 -6.50
N ALA A 44 5.55 -3.48 -5.71
CA ALA A 44 4.13 -3.66 -5.95
C ALA A 44 3.31 -2.49 -5.40
N GLN A 45 2.01 -2.47 -5.71
CA GLN A 45 1.06 -1.49 -5.16
C GLN A 45 -0.02 -2.17 -4.30
N VAL A 46 -0.47 -1.43 -3.30
CA VAL A 46 -1.64 -1.77 -2.49
C VAL A 46 -2.81 -0.92 -2.98
N SER A 47 -3.92 -1.56 -3.34
CA SER A 47 -5.12 -0.95 -3.92
C SER A 47 -6.10 -0.40 -2.89
N GLY A 48 -6.02 -0.88 -1.65
CA GLY A 48 -6.86 -0.43 -0.56
C GLY A 48 -6.57 -1.15 0.74
N ALA A 49 -7.14 -0.65 1.83
CA ALA A 49 -7.17 -1.31 3.12
C ALA A 49 -8.61 -1.64 3.55
N ILE A 50 -8.75 -2.77 4.23
CA ILE A 50 -10.04 -3.32 4.64
C ILE A 50 -9.98 -3.62 6.13
N GLY A 51 -10.85 -2.96 6.90
CA GLY A 51 -11.08 -3.26 8.30
C GLY A 51 -12.21 -4.27 8.48
N ILE A 52 -12.03 -5.24 9.36
CA ILE A 52 -13.13 -6.11 9.82
C ILE A 52 -13.91 -5.36 10.90
N SER A 53 -15.16 -5.02 10.62
CA SER A 53 -16.05 -4.31 11.55
C SER A 53 -16.44 -5.23 12.70
N SER A 54 -16.43 -4.68 13.92
CA SER A 54 -16.91 -5.36 15.13
C SER A 54 -18.04 -4.55 15.77
N PRO A 55 -19.08 -5.21 16.33
CA PRO A 55 -20.19 -4.54 17.00
C PRO A 55 -19.78 -3.78 18.27
N SER A 56 -18.59 -4.04 18.83
CA SER A 56 -18.13 -3.42 20.08
C SER A 56 -17.28 -2.15 19.88
N PHE A 57 -17.26 -1.58 18.68
CA PHE A 57 -16.24 -0.58 18.32
C PHE A 57 -16.75 0.86 18.20
N ASN A 58 -15.95 1.81 18.69
CA ASN A 58 -16.25 3.25 18.72
C ASN A 58 -15.90 3.91 17.38
N GLU A 59 -16.81 4.74 16.85
CA GLU A 59 -16.63 5.51 15.60
C GLU A 59 -15.38 6.41 15.63
N GLU A 60 -15.01 6.96 16.79
CA GLU A 60 -13.84 7.84 16.89
C GLU A 60 -12.51 7.08 16.66
N SER A 61 -12.44 5.84 17.15
CA SER A 61 -11.29 4.95 16.90
C SER A 61 -11.21 4.55 15.42
N LEU A 62 -12.37 4.42 14.76
CA LEU A 62 -12.48 4.10 13.34
C LEU A 62 -11.83 5.16 12.46
N GLU A 63 -12.15 6.42 12.73
CA GLU A 63 -11.58 7.55 11.99
C GLU A 63 -10.09 7.71 12.28
N GLY A 64 -9.64 7.40 13.49
CA GLY A 64 -8.22 7.32 13.82
C GLY A 64 -7.48 6.28 12.96
N VAL A 65 -8.03 5.07 12.86
CA VAL A 65 -7.43 4.00 12.04
C VAL A 65 -7.43 4.38 10.56
N LYS A 66 -8.53 4.89 10.00
CA LYS A 66 -8.60 5.33 8.60
C LYS A 66 -7.53 6.37 8.27
N LYS A 67 -7.30 7.35 9.16
CA LYS A 67 -6.29 8.40 8.98
C LYS A 67 -4.88 7.84 8.83
N ASN A 68 -4.55 6.75 9.52
CA ASN A 68 -3.24 6.11 9.41
C ASN A 68 -2.96 5.54 8.02
N PHE A 69 -4.01 5.24 7.25
CA PHE A 69 -3.89 4.68 5.90
C PHE A 69 -4.00 5.74 4.81
N LEU A 70 -4.21 7.02 5.11
CA LEU A 70 -4.23 8.04 4.06
C LEU A 70 -2.88 8.06 3.30
N PRO A 71 -2.89 8.19 1.96
CA PRO A 71 -4.04 8.43 1.07
C PRO A 71 -4.70 7.15 0.50
N LEU A 72 -4.39 5.97 1.04
CA LEU A 72 -4.95 4.70 0.59
C LEU A 72 -6.47 4.65 0.82
N PRO A 73 -7.26 4.21 -0.17
CA PRO A 73 -8.68 3.96 0.02
C PRO A 73 -8.92 2.93 1.15
N PHE A 74 -9.90 3.21 2.00
CA PHE A 74 -10.21 2.39 3.16
C PHE A 74 -11.69 2.03 3.18
N ALA A 75 -12.00 0.76 3.44
CA ALA A 75 -13.38 0.29 3.61
C ALA A 75 -13.51 -0.70 4.76
N PHE A 76 -14.76 -1.00 5.16
CA PHE A 76 -15.05 -2.06 6.11
C PHE A 76 -15.77 -3.24 5.47
N ILE A 77 -15.59 -4.40 6.08
CA ILE A 77 -16.40 -5.60 5.86
C ILE A 77 -17.00 -6.04 7.20
N PRO A 78 -18.17 -6.69 7.22
CA PRO A 78 -18.78 -7.18 8.45
C PRO A 78 -17.92 -8.27 9.09
N HIS A 79 -18.06 -8.44 10.41
CA HIS A 79 -17.53 -9.59 11.11
C HIS A 79 -18.07 -10.88 10.46
N LEU A 80 -17.17 -11.75 10.02
CA LEU A 80 -17.51 -13.03 9.43
C LEU A 80 -17.64 -14.07 10.54
N SER A 81 -18.84 -14.21 11.08
CA SER A 81 -19.17 -15.42 11.84
C SER A 81 -19.30 -16.56 10.84
N ILE A 82 -18.26 -17.39 10.71
CA ILE A 82 -18.30 -18.60 9.88
C ILE A 82 -19.15 -19.64 10.62
N SER A 83 -20.46 -19.44 10.62
CA SER A 83 -21.42 -20.51 10.89
C SER A 83 -21.38 -21.51 9.73
N TYR A 84 -21.70 -22.77 10.02
CA TYR A 84 -21.79 -23.81 9.00
C TYR A 84 -23.27 -24.12 8.71
N PRO A 85 -23.77 -23.92 7.48
CA PRO A 85 -23.08 -23.38 6.30
C PRO A 85 -22.91 -21.85 6.34
N PRO A 86 -21.91 -21.29 5.62
CA PRO A 86 -21.68 -19.86 5.56
C PRO A 86 -22.80 -19.13 4.77
N GLU A 87 -23.46 -18.20 5.44
CA GLU A 87 -24.51 -17.32 4.89
C GLU A 87 -23.89 -16.18 4.05
N TRP A 88 -23.38 -16.51 2.86
CA TRP A 88 -22.69 -15.54 1.98
C TRP A 88 -23.55 -14.34 1.58
N ASN A 89 -24.87 -14.51 1.47
CA ASN A 89 -25.78 -13.39 1.17
C ASN A 89 -25.75 -12.35 2.30
N SER A 90 -25.68 -12.79 3.56
CA SER A 90 -25.57 -11.89 4.71
C SER A 90 -24.25 -11.10 4.70
N VAL A 91 -23.17 -11.69 4.19
CA VAL A 91 -21.86 -11.04 4.05
C VAL A 91 -21.85 -10.05 2.89
N MET A 92 -22.34 -10.49 1.72
CA MET A 92 -22.29 -9.75 0.47
C MET A 92 -23.28 -8.60 0.41
N LEU A 93 -24.47 -8.74 1.02
CA LEU A 93 -25.52 -7.71 1.04
C LEU A 93 -25.47 -6.81 2.29
N ASN A 94 -24.53 -7.06 3.20
CA ASN A 94 -24.37 -6.23 4.38
C ASN A 94 -24.15 -4.76 4.00
N THR A 95 -24.78 -3.83 4.73
CA THR A 95 -24.64 -2.39 4.49
C THR A 95 -23.22 -1.91 4.80
N VAL A 96 -22.54 -2.51 5.78
CA VAL A 96 -21.13 -2.21 6.13
C VAL A 96 -20.19 -2.44 4.93
N SER A 97 -20.48 -3.42 4.09
CA SER A 97 -19.67 -3.76 2.91
C SER A 97 -19.86 -2.78 1.74
N GLN A 98 -20.69 -1.74 1.85
CA GLN A 98 -21.00 -0.87 0.71
C GLN A 98 -19.75 -0.19 0.13
N ASP A 99 -18.91 0.40 0.98
CA ASP A 99 -17.68 1.05 0.55
C ASP A 99 -16.68 0.04 0.00
N ALA A 100 -16.64 -1.18 0.56
CA ALA A 100 -15.78 -2.25 0.07
C ALA A 100 -16.24 -2.72 -1.33
N ARG A 101 -17.55 -2.83 -1.58
CA ARG A 101 -18.08 -3.14 -2.93
C ARG A 101 -17.70 -2.06 -3.93
N THR A 102 -17.77 -0.79 -3.54
CA THR A 102 -17.32 0.33 -4.39
C THR A 102 -15.82 0.23 -4.67
N LEU A 103 -15.02 -0.05 -3.64
CA LEU A 103 -13.56 -0.24 -3.75
C LEU A 103 -13.17 -1.37 -4.71
N PHE A 104 -13.88 -2.49 -4.68
CA PHE A 104 -13.61 -3.65 -5.55
C PHE A 104 -14.14 -3.50 -6.97
N SER A 105 -15.19 -2.68 -7.16
CA SER A 105 -15.77 -2.42 -8.48
C SER A 105 -15.09 -1.29 -9.23
N LEU A 106 -14.15 -0.57 -8.58
CA LEU A 106 -13.39 0.48 -9.22
C LEU A 106 -12.60 -0.09 -10.41
N PRO A 107 -12.78 0.46 -11.63
CA PRO A 107 -11.99 0.06 -12.78
C PRO A 107 -10.49 0.23 -12.52
N ALA A 108 -9.71 -0.74 -12.99
CA ALA A 108 -8.24 -0.73 -12.98
C ALA A 108 -7.61 0.51 -13.66
N SER A 109 -8.40 1.32 -14.39
CA SER A 109 -7.96 2.60 -14.97
C SER A 109 -8.01 3.77 -13.99
N LEU A 110 -8.88 3.71 -12.97
CA LEU A 110 -9.01 4.76 -11.92
C LEU A 110 -8.04 4.55 -10.76
N SER A 111 -7.47 3.34 -10.59
CA SER A 111 -6.37 3.07 -9.65
C SER A 111 -5.07 3.82 -10.00
N ASN A 112 -4.98 4.41 -11.20
CA ASN A 112 -3.89 5.33 -11.57
C ASN A 112 -3.89 6.66 -10.79
N SER A 113 -4.96 6.96 -10.05
CA SER A 113 -5.03 8.11 -9.13
C SER A 113 -4.19 7.93 -7.86
N MET A 114 -3.65 6.73 -7.63
CA MET A 114 -2.87 6.45 -6.45
C MET A 114 -1.47 7.07 -6.56
N THR A 115 -1.05 7.76 -5.49
CA THR A 115 0.23 8.45 -5.45
C THR A 115 1.36 7.47 -5.79
N PRO A 116 2.18 7.76 -6.83
CA PRO A 116 3.26 6.85 -7.19
C PRO A 116 4.24 6.72 -6.03
N PRO A 117 4.75 5.51 -5.75
CA PRO A 117 5.63 5.26 -4.59
C PRO A 117 6.97 6.00 -4.70
N VAL A 118 7.36 6.38 -5.92
CA VAL A 118 8.57 7.14 -6.22
C VAL A 118 8.19 8.29 -7.15
N LYS A 119 8.51 9.53 -6.73
CA LYS A 119 8.38 10.73 -7.57
C LYS A 119 9.76 11.31 -7.83
N PHE A 120 9.98 11.72 -9.06
CA PHE A 120 11.21 12.39 -9.48
C PHE A 120 10.90 13.84 -9.83
N ASP A 121 11.61 14.77 -9.20
CA ASP A 121 11.55 16.18 -9.52
C ASP A 121 12.86 16.60 -10.19
N ALA A 122 12.78 16.90 -11.48
CA ALA A 122 13.94 17.31 -12.27
C ALA A 122 14.34 18.77 -12.03
N ALA A 123 13.40 19.63 -11.62
CA ALA A 123 13.69 21.04 -11.34
C ALA A 123 14.46 21.17 -10.03
N GLU A 124 13.98 20.48 -8.99
CA GLU A 124 14.57 20.47 -7.65
C GLU A 124 15.68 19.41 -7.48
N LYS A 125 15.95 18.61 -8.53
CA LYS A 125 16.88 17.46 -8.49
C LYS A 125 16.64 16.54 -7.29
N SER A 126 15.38 16.29 -6.97
CA SER A 126 14.98 15.53 -5.78
C SER A 126 14.23 14.25 -6.13
N VAL A 127 14.29 13.29 -5.21
CA VAL A 127 13.55 12.03 -5.27
C VAL A 127 12.72 11.93 -4.01
N THR A 128 11.40 11.78 -4.18
CA THR A 128 10.47 11.61 -3.07
C THR A 128 10.00 10.16 -3.03
N LEU A 129 10.26 9.49 -1.91
CA LEU A 129 9.85 8.12 -1.65
C LEU A 129 8.67 8.11 -0.68
N PHE A 130 7.59 7.42 -1.06
CA PHE A 130 6.47 7.17 -0.17
C PHE A 130 6.70 5.84 0.57
N MET A 131 6.95 5.93 1.88
CA MET A 131 7.44 4.84 2.72
C MET A 131 6.58 4.68 3.99
N PRO A 132 5.30 4.29 3.86
CA PRO A 132 4.41 4.11 5.00
C PRO A 132 4.83 2.91 5.86
N GLY A 133 4.49 2.94 7.15
CA GLY A 133 4.70 1.80 8.05
C GLY A 133 6.15 1.52 8.43
N PHE A 134 7.05 2.47 8.19
CA PHE A 134 8.45 2.40 8.62
C PHE A 134 8.80 3.59 9.49
N ASP A 135 9.60 3.35 10.52
CA ASP A 135 10.26 4.42 11.25
C ASP A 135 11.45 4.96 10.45
N LYS A 136 11.76 6.26 10.63
CA LYS A 136 12.87 6.90 9.92
C LYS A 136 14.22 6.21 10.17
N SER A 137 14.42 5.64 11.35
CA SER A 137 15.63 4.90 11.72
C SER A 137 15.77 3.56 10.99
N GLU A 138 14.68 2.98 10.48
CA GLU A 138 14.69 1.71 9.75
C GLU A 138 15.07 1.89 8.28
N ILE A 139 14.99 3.11 7.75
CA ILE A 139 15.21 3.40 6.34
C ILE A 139 16.68 3.78 6.12
N LYS A 140 17.37 3.01 5.28
CA LYS A 140 18.74 3.30 4.85
C LYS A 140 18.75 3.62 3.36
N LEU A 141 19.48 4.67 3.01
CA LEU A 141 19.61 5.16 1.65
C LEU A 141 21.08 5.19 1.26
N TYR A 142 21.39 4.60 0.12
CA TYR A 142 22.74 4.56 -0.44
C TYR A 142 22.68 4.94 -1.91
N GLN A 143 23.63 5.77 -2.36
CA GLN A 143 23.75 6.12 -3.76
C GLN A 143 24.89 5.34 -4.39
N TYR A 144 24.61 4.65 -5.50
CA TYR A 144 25.57 3.79 -6.20
C TYR A 144 25.81 4.25 -7.64
N ARG A 145 26.79 3.60 -8.29
CA ARG A 145 27.11 3.73 -9.72
C ARG A 145 27.23 5.18 -10.19
N GLY A 146 28.08 5.94 -9.50
CA GLY A 146 28.36 7.33 -9.86
C GLY A 146 27.17 8.27 -9.73
N GLY A 147 26.16 7.90 -8.94
CA GLY A 147 24.99 8.75 -8.73
C GLY A 147 23.78 8.42 -9.59
N SER A 148 23.81 7.32 -10.34
CA SER A 148 22.73 6.90 -11.25
C SER A 148 21.67 6.02 -10.57
N GLU A 149 21.96 5.45 -9.41
CA GLU A 149 21.07 4.52 -8.70
C GLU A 149 20.97 4.86 -7.22
N LEU A 150 19.76 4.77 -6.68
CA LEU A 150 19.46 4.86 -5.26
C LEU A 150 19.05 3.48 -4.74
N LEU A 151 19.85 2.90 -3.84
CA LEU A 151 19.47 1.71 -3.09
C LEU A 151 18.72 2.16 -1.83
N VAL A 152 17.51 1.64 -1.68
CA VAL A 152 16.69 1.79 -0.48
C VAL A 152 16.69 0.46 0.25
N GLU A 153 17.07 0.47 1.53
CA GLU A 153 16.85 -0.67 2.42
C GLU A 153 15.82 -0.30 3.48
N ALA A 154 14.75 -1.08 3.55
CA ALA A 154 13.74 -0.99 4.61
C ALA A 154 12.98 -2.31 4.69
N GLY A 155 12.59 -2.70 5.91
CA GLY A 155 11.76 -3.88 6.11
C GLY A 155 12.36 -5.19 5.64
N ASP A 156 13.67 -5.37 5.82
CA ASP A 156 14.46 -6.51 5.34
C ASP A 156 14.44 -6.70 3.82
N GLN A 157 14.05 -5.65 3.08
CA GLN A 157 14.04 -5.62 1.63
C GLN A 157 15.02 -4.57 1.10
N ARG A 158 15.49 -4.81 -0.12
CA ARG A 158 16.40 -3.96 -0.86
C ARG A 158 15.79 -3.63 -2.21
N ARG A 159 15.63 -2.34 -2.49
CA ARG A 159 15.11 -1.86 -3.77
C ARG A 159 16.09 -0.91 -4.43
N VAL A 160 16.49 -1.21 -5.66
CA VAL A 160 17.26 -0.30 -6.50
C VAL A 160 16.27 0.57 -7.30
N ILE A 161 16.45 1.88 -7.22
CA ILE A 161 15.70 2.87 -7.98
C ILE A 161 16.68 3.54 -8.95
N CYS A 162 16.46 3.33 -10.24
CA CYS A 162 17.24 4.00 -11.29
C CYS A 162 16.81 5.46 -11.40
N LEU A 163 17.78 6.37 -11.31
CA LEU A 163 17.53 7.81 -11.37
C LEU A 163 17.50 8.26 -12.84
N PRO A 164 16.50 9.06 -13.26
CA PRO A 164 16.49 9.70 -14.58
C PRO A 164 17.75 10.56 -14.80
N THR A 165 18.26 10.60 -16.03
CA THR A 165 19.50 11.33 -16.39
C THR A 165 19.51 12.79 -15.93
N LYS A 166 18.35 13.45 -15.92
CA LYS A 166 18.20 14.85 -15.48
C LYS A 166 18.51 15.10 -14.00
N ILE A 167 18.43 14.07 -13.16
CA ILE A 167 18.65 14.15 -11.71
C ILE A 167 19.85 13.33 -11.24
N GLN A 168 20.54 12.64 -12.14
CA GLN A 168 21.78 11.96 -11.79
C GLN A 168 22.79 13.02 -11.34
N ALA A 169 23.50 12.74 -10.25
CA ALA A 169 24.63 13.57 -9.88
C ALA A 169 25.60 13.56 -11.08
N LEU A 170 25.94 14.73 -11.60
CA LEU A 170 27.01 14.85 -12.59
C LEU A 170 28.24 14.20 -11.96
N SER A 171 28.69 13.08 -12.53
CA SER A 171 30.02 12.56 -12.25
C SER A 171 31.00 13.68 -12.63
N ALA A 172 31.70 14.22 -11.64
CA ALA A 172 32.88 15.05 -11.87
C ALA A 172 33.96 14.23 -12.57
#